data_AF-A0A958JP33-F1
#
_entry.id   AF-A0A958JP33-F1
#
_cell.length_a   1.000
_cell.length_b   1.000
_cell.length_c   1.000
_cell.angle_alpha   90.00
_cell.angle_beta   90.00
_cell.angle_gamma   90.00
#
_symmetry.space_group_name_H-M   'P 1'
#
loop_
_entity.id
_entity.type
_entity.pdbx_description
1 polymer ?
#
loop_
_entity_poly.entity_id
_entity_poly.type
_entity_poly.pdbx_seq_one_letter_code
_entity_poly.pdbx_strand_id
1 'polypeptide(L)'
;MVSADSENRAGNGSKGNGNGGNGPKGVANGAGASSDGQEAKLPARPKEDPSTELEAHPLKGEHVGRVDFDHVSVVIAQGVSFPTFSDALAVAEPGMLFVDGICKDTTQFVMSGKIAPVGNINHHQGADAKSSTMQFKELIRNERDLRYFMDEDGMLNLTIVINHPDGDTISLAALAEIYKLLDATEVPGPVRKWVDLTDAMDTHSGLYSGVDFGSTTAKMMSYLLNPYMVGRSRPGASDIFNIVTTFQSSTASLVKYLAEGVVPKDLPPVAKKVTNLTDLERYEDLVVPPRLHVITAEEIFTKAALAKRKDDMERFVSVVRERNGEDSEYGAQYVVGKLSPYGAAEMALREQMLNAAEKELGTPIDKSNNWGGNLTVKGSPRKTGSLLNPYQLVAIEGAIAELEAERPGTIGKARLTKFKRDVLPRLLEEFAEK
;
A
#
# COMPACT_ATOMS: atom_id res chain seq x y z
N MET A 1 -18.45 -13.06 -53.02
CA MET A 1 -18.42 -12.68 -54.45
C MET A 1 -19.86 -12.51 -54.93
N VAL A 2 -20.22 -11.29 -55.36
CA VAL A 2 -21.41 -10.89 -56.17
C VAL A 2 -22.78 -11.06 -55.47
N SER A 3 -23.74 -10.13 -55.40
CA SER A 3 -23.99 -8.73 -55.82
C SER A 3 -25.28 -8.27 -55.09
N ALA A 4 -25.33 -7.07 -54.50
CA ALA A 4 -25.92 -5.81 -55.02
C ALA A 4 -27.39 -5.52 -54.63
N ASP A 5 -27.53 -4.40 -53.90
CA ASP A 5 -28.48 -3.28 -54.01
C ASP A 5 -30.00 -3.46 -53.92
N SER A 6 -30.62 -2.69 -53.00
CA SER A 6 -31.51 -1.59 -53.37
C SER A 6 -31.89 -0.67 -52.20
N GLU A 7 -31.98 0.61 -52.53
CA GLU A 7 -32.32 1.79 -51.73
C GLU A 7 -33.83 1.89 -51.41
N ASN A 8 -34.21 2.61 -50.33
CA ASN A 8 -34.92 3.93 -50.40
C ASN A 8 -35.65 4.35 -49.11
N ARG A 9 -35.43 5.64 -48.73
CA ARG A 9 -36.39 6.70 -48.27
C ARG A 9 -37.27 6.45 -47.04
N ALA A 10 -37.68 7.39 -46.19
CA ALA A 10 -37.59 8.86 -45.98
C ALA A 10 -37.97 9.06 -44.47
N GLY A 11 -37.72 10.13 -43.71
CA GLY A 11 -37.77 11.57 -43.92
C GLY A 11 -38.70 12.20 -42.85
N ASN A 12 -38.18 13.14 -42.06
CA ASN A 12 -38.82 14.27 -41.33
C ASN A 12 -38.00 14.58 -40.05
N GLY A 13 -37.50 15.78 -39.76
CA GLY A 13 -37.85 17.11 -40.26
C GLY A 13 -38.47 17.93 -39.12
N SER A 14 -37.67 18.76 -38.44
CA SER A 14 -38.17 19.86 -37.60
C SER A 14 -37.08 20.91 -37.41
N LYS A 15 -37.22 22.02 -38.14
CA LYS A 15 -36.51 23.29 -37.99
C LYS A 15 -37.38 24.27 -37.21
N GLY A 16 -36.74 25.14 -36.43
CA GLY A 16 -37.24 26.46 -36.00
C GLY A 16 -36.22 27.07 -35.03
N ASN A 17 -35.29 27.93 -35.49
CA ASN A 17 -35.37 29.40 -35.56
C ASN A 17 -35.96 30.03 -34.27
N GLY A 18 -35.37 31.03 -33.61
CA GLY A 18 -34.30 31.96 -33.94
C GLY A 18 -34.52 33.28 -33.16
N ASN A 19 -33.52 34.16 -33.16
CA ASN A 19 -33.43 35.51 -32.54
C ASN A 19 -33.25 35.56 -31.01
N GLY A 20 -32.33 36.34 -30.44
CA GLY A 20 -31.57 37.50 -30.94
C GLY A 20 -31.84 38.69 -30.02
N GLY A 21 -30.81 39.33 -29.46
CA GLY A 21 -31.02 40.52 -28.63
C GLY A 21 -29.76 41.06 -27.94
N ASN A 22 -29.35 42.25 -28.36
CA ASN A 22 -28.21 43.06 -27.93
C ASN A 22 -28.14 43.34 -26.41
N GLY A 23 -26.92 43.52 -25.90
CA GLY A 23 -26.65 43.96 -24.51
C GLY A 23 -26.80 45.46 -24.26
N PRO A 24 -26.35 45.94 -23.09
CA PRO A 24 -25.64 47.22 -23.04
C PRO A 24 -24.42 47.25 -22.11
N LYS A 25 -23.57 48.24 -22.38
CA LYS A 25 -22.35 48.62 -21.65
C LYS A 25 -22.66 49.28 -20.30
N GLY A 26 -21.73 49.05 -19.36
CA GLY A 26 -21.19 50.04 -18.43
C GLY A 26 -21.85 50.12 -17.06
N VAL A 27 -21.04 49.99 -16.00
CA VAL A 27 -20.85 50.98 -14.91
C VAL A 27 -19.60 50.57 -14.12
N ALA A 28 -18.70 51.53 -13.91
CA ALA A 28 -17.62 51.50 -12.93
C ALA A 28 -18.10 52.15 -11.61
N ASN A 29 -17.71 51.61 -10.45
CA ASN A 29 -17.29 52.34 -9.23
C ASN A 29 -17.22 51.44 -7.97
N GLY A 30 -16.26 51.78 -7.09
CA GLY A 30 -16.23 51.48 -5.64
C GLY A 30 -15.40 50.24 -5.28
N ALA A 31 -14.14 50.32 -4.82
CA ALA A 31 -13.63 50.90 -3.58
C ALA A 31 -14.23 50.28 -2.30
N GLY A 32 -13.39 49.53 -1.56
CA GLY A 32 -13.51 49.34 -0.11
C GLY A 32 -13.81 47.92 0.36
N ALA A 33 -12.76 47.18 0.75
CA ALA A 33 -12.65 46.48 2.04
C ALA A 33 -11.40 45.59 2.02
N SER A 34 -10.39 46.01 2.77
CA SER A 34 -9.24 45.20 3.16
C SER A 34 -9.72 43.98 3.95
N SER A 35 -9.66 42.80 3.34
CA SER A 35 -9.57 41.56 4.12
C SER A 35 -8.11 41.40 4.51
N ASP A 36 -7.81 41.61 5.78
CA ASP A 36 -6.56 41.15 6.39
C ASP A 36 -6.51 39.62 6.23
N GLY A 37 -5.91 39.18 5.12
CA GLY A 37 -5.48 37.81 4.94
C GLY A 37 -4.34 37.58 5.92
N GLN A 38 -4.67 37.02 7.09
CA GLN A 38 -3.65 36.36 7.90
C GLN A 38 -3.07 35.23 7.04
N GLU A 39 -1.94 35.49 6.41
CA GLU A 39 -1.06 34.42 5.94
C GLU A 39 -0.81 33.51 7.14
N ALA A 40 -1.36 32.31 7.09
CA ALA A 40 -1.04 31.27 8.04
C ALA A 40 0.48 31.02 7.95
N LYS A 41 1.24 31.60 8.88
CA LYS A 41 2.66 31.30 9.04
C LYS A 41 2.76 29.80 9.35
N LEU A 42 3.36 29.07 8.42
CA LEU A 42 3.68 27.66 8.62
C LEU A 42 4.69 27.51 9.78
N PRO A 43 4.62 26.40 10.53
CA PRO A 43 5.48 26.16 11.68
C PRO A 43 6.97 26.07 11.29
N ALA A 44 7.81 26.27 12.31
CA ALA A 44 9.27 26.30 12.18
C ALA A 44 9.82 24.94 11.73
N ARG A 45 11.06 24.93 11.22
CA ARG A 45 11.77 23.73 10.75
C ARG A 45 11.73 22.58 11.79
N PRO A 46 11.66 21.31 11.34
CA PRO A 46 11.92 20.17 12.21
C PRO A 46 13.30 20.28 12.87
N LYS A 47 13.39 19.86 14.14
CA LYS A 47 14.66 19.84 14.87
C LYS A 47 15.68 18.97 14.11
N GLU A 48 16.83 19.56 13.77
CA GLU A 48 17.86 18.97 12.90
C GLU A 48 18.70 17.85 13.55
N ASP A 49 18.24 17.20 14.62
CA ASP A 49 18.96 16.08 15.22
C ASP A 49 17.99 15.04 15.79
N PRO A 50 17.86 13.84 15.18
CA PRO A 50 17.14 12.75 15.80
C PRO A 50 17.94 12.26 17.01
N SER A 51 17.61 12.75 18.19
CA SER A 51 18.03 12.07 19.42
C SER A 51 17.31 10.74 19.47
N THR A 52 17.97 9.67 19.03
CA THR A 52 17.55 8.29 19.33
C THR A 52 17.79 8.02 20.81
N GLU A 53 16.97 8.59 21.67
CA GLU A 53 16.79 8.03 22.99
C GLU A 53 15.88 6.81 22.82
N LEU A 54 16.45 5.62 23.00
CA LEU A 54 15.67 4.41 23.28
C LEU A 54 15.08 4.59 24.69
N GLU A 55 14.09 5.47 24.82
CA GLU A 55 13.36 5.63 26.06
C GLU A 55 12.60 4.34 26.37
N ALA A 56 12.53 3.99 27.65
CA ALA A 56 11.77 2.86 28.12
C ALA A 56 10.26 3.14 27.96
N HIS A 57 9.71 2.85 26.77
CA HIS A 57 8.29 2.94 26.52
C HIS A 57 7.55 1.79 27.24
N PRO A 58 6.32 1.99 27.78
CA PRO A 58 5.53 0.93 28.44
C PRO A 58 5.26 -0.29 27.53
N LEU A 59 5.37 -0.10 26.21
CA LEU A 59 5.39 -1.17 25.23
C LEU A 59 6.74 -1.92 25.31
N LYS A 60 6.79 -2.98 26.11
CA LYS A 60 7.97 -3.83 26.23
C LYS A 60 8.11 -4.70 24.98
N GLY A 61 9.06 -4.34 24.11
CA GLY A 61 9.51 -5.13 22.96
C GLY A 61 11.01 -4.96 22.74
N GLU A 62 11.66 -5.93 22.07
CA GLU A 62 13.12 -5.91 21.84
C GLU A 62 13.57 -4.81 20.86
N HIS A 63 12.64 -4.17 20.15
CA HIS A 63 12.91 -3.25 19.04
C HIS A 63 11.88 -2.10 18.99
N VAL A 64 11.95 -1.17 19.96
CA VAL A 64 11.11 0.03 20.00
C VAL A 64 11.94 1.25 19.58
N GLY A 65 11.40 2.07 18.67
CA GLY A 65 12.00 3.33 18.25
C GLY A 65 10.96 4.45 18.18
N ARG A 66 11.39 5.69 18.37
CA ARG A 66 10.52 6.87 18.36
C ARG A 66 10.99 7.87 17.31
N VAL A 67 10.04 8.47 16.60
CA VAL A 67 10.24 9.61 15.72
C VAL A 67 9.31 10.71 16.18
N ASP A 68 9.86 11.87 16.52
CA ASP A 68 9.07 13.04 16.89
C ASP A 68 9.04 14.05 15.76
N PHE A 69 7.83 14.50 15.45
CA PHE A 69 7.55 15.64 14.58
C PHE A 69 6.97 16.79 15.43
N ASP A 70 6.50 17.86 14.80
CA ASP A 70 6.08 19.06 15.54
C ASP A 70 4.79 18.82 16.34
N HIS A 71 3.89 17.96 15.84
CA HIS A 71 2.56 17.73 16.41
C HIS A 71 2.27 16.24 16.65
N VAL A 72 3.11 15.35 16.10
CA VAL A 72 2.88 13.92 16.12
C VAL A 72 4.15 13.20 16.55
N SER A 73 3.99 12.24 17.44
CA SER A 73 5.02 11.24 17.75
C SER A 73 4.67 9.93 17.08
N VAL A 74 5.65 9.24 16.50
CA VAL A 74 5.48 7.91 15.94
C VAL A 74 6.36 6.93 16.70
N VAL A 75 5.76 5.92 17.31
CA VAL A 75 6.42 4.82 18.01
C VAL A 75 6.37 3.58 17.12
N ILE A 76 7.53 3.14 16.66
CA ILE A 76 7.70 1.88 15.93
C ILE A 76 8.01 0.79 16.96
N ALA A 77 7.07 -0.14 17.17
CA ALA A 77 7.15 -1.18 18.18
C ALA A 77 7.10 -2.57 17.51
N GLN A 78 8.24 -3.00 16.95
CA GLN A 78 8.29 -4.26 16.21
C GLN A 78 8.05 -5.47 17.10
N GLY A 79 7.24 -6.41 16.61
CA GLY A 79 6.89 -7.64 17.33
C GLY A 79 5.83 -7.45 18.41
N VAL A 80 5.37 -6.22 18.65
CA VAL A 80 4.27 -5.94 19.57
C VAL A 80 2.94 -6.20 18.86
N SER A 81 2.05 -6.96 19.50
CA SER A 81 0.69 -7.17 19.02
C SER A 81 -0.25 -7.46 20.18
N PHE A 82 -1.42 -6.84 20.14
CA PHE A 82 -2.50 -7.00 21.11
C PHE A 82 -3.60 -7.86 20.51
N PRO A 83 -3.98 -8.98 21.17
CA PRO A 83 -5.10 -9.82 20.74
C PRO A 83 -6.43 -9.06 20.71
N THR A 84 -6.65 -8.16 21.66
CA THR A 84 -7.85 -7.32 21.75
C THR A 84 -7.49 -5.86 22.00
N PHE A 85 -8.44 -4.96 21.81
CA PHE A 85 -8.29 -3.55 22.15
C PHE A 85 -8.28 -3.31 23.65
N SER A 86 -8.95 -4.17 24.42
CA SER A 86 -8.84 -4.14 25.89
C SER A 86 -7.40 -4.38 26.35
N ASP A 87 -6.67 -5.28 25.68
CA ASP A 87 -5.26 -5.53 25.99
C ASP A 87 -4.38 -4.32 25.64
N ALA A 88 -4.67 -3.65 24.52
CA ALA A 88 -3.98 -2.43 24.12
C ALA A 88 -4.26 -1.28 25.10
N LEU A 89 -5.52 -1.09 25.49
CA LEU A 89 -5.95 -0.07 26.46
C LEU A 89 -5.28 -0.22 27.83
N ALA A 90 -4.95 -1.45 28.25
CA ALA A 90 -4.30 -1.69 29.53
C ALA A 90 -2.88 -1.10 29.62
N VAL A 91 -2.25 -0.80 28.48
CA VAL A 91 -0.89 -0.23 28.38
C VAL A 91 -0.86 1.10 27.62
N ALA A 92 -2.01 1.57 27.14
CA ALA A 92 -2.11 2.78 26.35
C ALA A 92 -1.98 4.02 27.22
N GLU A 93 -1.26 5.01 26.69
CA GLU A 93 -1.27 6.36 27.23
C GLU A 93 -2.31 7.21 26.49
N PRO A 94 -2.75 8.32 27.11
CA PRO A 94 -3.65 9.28 26.48
C PRO A 94 -3.13 9.77 25.13
N GLY A 95 -4.00 9.84 24.12
CA GLY A 95 -3.61 10.32 22.79
C GLY A 95 -2.87 9.29 21.94
N MET A 96 -2.85 8.01 22.34
CA MET A 96 -2.30 6.94 21.52
C MET A 96 -3.28 6.44 20.45
N LEU A 97 -2.76 6.25 19.25
CA LEU A 97 -3.45 5.63 18.13
C LEU A 97 -2.66 4.41 17.64
N PHE A 98 -3.21 3.24 17.92
CA PHE A 98 -2.70 1.95 17.45
C PHE A 98 -3.05 1.76 15.98
N VAL A 99 -2.07 1.46 15.14
CA VAL A 99 -2.24 1.40 13.68
C VAL A 99 -1.71 0.08 13.11
N ASP A 100 -2.23 -0.30 11.95
CA ASP A 100 -1.73 -1.38 11.10
C ASP A 100 -1.79 -2.76 11.79
N GLY A 101 -2.91 -3.03 12.45
CA GLY A 101 -3.17 -4.35 13.05
C GLY A 101 -2.28 -4.67 14.26
N ILE A 102 -1.62 -3.67 14.84
CA ILE A 102 -0.99 -3.83 16.16
C ILE A 102 -2.02 -4.31 17.18
N CYS A 103 -3.26 -3.81 17.11
CA CYS A 103 -4.42 -4.38 17.77
C CYS A 103 -5.29 -5.14 16.76
N LYS A 104 -5.65 -6.38 17.11
CA LYS A 104 -6.36 -7.31 16.22
C LYS A 104 -7.89 -7.13 16.18
N ASP A 105 -8.42 -6.18 16.94
CA ASP A 105 -9.84 -5.84 16.90
C ASP A 105 -10.17 -4.87 15.76
N THR A 106 -11.47 -4.67 15.54
CA THR A 106 -11.99 -3.66 14.61
C THR A 106 -11.57 -2.25 15.04
N THR A 107 -11.55 -1.34 14.08
CA THR A 107 -11.31 0.09 14.31
C THR A 107 -12.29 0.62 15.36
N GLN A 108 -11.75 1.23 16.42
CA GLN A 108 -12.53 1.72 17.55
C GLN A 108 -11.78 2.81 18.30
N PHE A 109 -12.55 3.67 18.96
CA PHE A 109 -12.05 4.79 19.74
C PHE A 109 -12.73 4.76 21.10
N VAL A 110 -11.95 4.86 22.17
CA VAL A 110 -12.46 4.96 23.52
C VAL A 110 -12.08 6.30 24.12
N MET A 111 -13.12 7.00 24.57
CA MET A 111 -13.00 8.16 25.42
C MET A 111 -12.77 7.69 26.86
N SER A 112 -11.53 7.79 27.35
CA SER A 112 -11.24 7.47 28.75
C SER A 112 -11.48 8.68 29.66
N GLY A 113 -12.74 9.07 29.88
CA GLY A 113 -13.07 10.20 30.78
C GLY A 113 -12.55 11.56 30.29
N LYS A 114 -11.84 12.33 31.15
CA LYS A 114 -11.27 13.67 30.82
C LYS A 114 -9.94 13.61 30.05
N ILE A 115 -9.56 12.43 29.59
CA ILE A 115 -8.23 12.12 29.09
C ILE A 115 -8.29 12.01 27.56
N ALA A 116 -7.20 12.41 26.87
CA ALA A 116 -7.06 12.26 25.42
C ALA A 116 -7.38 10.80 24.99
N PRO A 117 -8.05 10.63 23.85
CA PRO A 117 -8.65 9.37 23.43
C PRO A 117 -7.57 8.35 23.13
N VAL A 118 -7.93 7.08 23.25
CA VAL A 118 -7.13 5.98 22.72
C VAL A 118 -7.89 5.38 21.55
N GLY A 119 -7.22 5.18 20.43
CA GLY A 119 -7.81 4.65 19.21
C GLY A 119 -7.07 3.44 18.66
N ASN A 120 -7.76 2.66 17.84
CA ASN A 120 -7.18 1.63 16.99
C ASN A 120 -7.71 1.81 15.56
N ILE A 121 -6.79 1.76 14.58
CA ILE A 121 -7.07 1.63 13.15
C ILE A 121 -6.47 0.31 12.69
N ASN A 122 -7.33 -0.59 12.24
CA ASN A 122 -6.93 -1.89 11.72
C ASN A 122 -7.59 -2.12 10.36
N HIS A 123 -6.83 -2.62 9.39
CA HIS A 123 -7.32 -2.96 8.05
C HIS A 123 -7.06 -4.43 7.69
N HIS A 124 -6.42 -5.20 8.58
CA HIS A 124 -6.10 -6.62 8.35
C HIS A 124 -7.21 -7.57 8.79
N GLN A 125 -7.89 -7.27 9.91
CA GLN A 125 -8.86 -8.19 10.52
C GLN A 125 -10.24 -7.55 10.70
N GLY A 126 -11.25 -8.11 10.04
CA GLY A 126 -12.67 -7.73 10.22
C GLY A 126 -12.99 -6.27 9.87
N ALA A 127 -12.09 -5.60 9.16
CA ALA A 127 -12.15 -4.17 8.87
C ALA A 127 -12.65 -3.89 7.45
N ASP A 128 -13.09 -2.65 7.24
CA ASP A 128 -13.35 -2.13 5.91
C ASP A 128 -12.10 -2.28 5.03
N ALA A 129 -12.29 -2.59 3.76
CA ALA A 129 -11.21 -2.69 2.77
C ALA A 129 -10.67 -1.28 2.44
N LYS A 130 -10.07 -0.62 3.44
CA LYS A 130 -9.46 0.71 3.41
C LYS A 130 -8.14 0.70 4.15
N SER A 131 -7.13 1.32 3.56
CA SER A 131 -5.81 1.54 4.17
C SER A 131 -5.86 2.30 5.48
N SER A 132 -4.78 2.22 6.26
CA SER A 132 -4.63 3.03 7.47
C SER A 132 -4.74 4.53 7.15
N THR A 133 -4.14 4.96 6.03
CA THR A 133 -4.18 6.35 5.55
C THR A 133 -5.61 6.84 5.30
N MET A 134 -6.43 6.03 4.62
CA MET A 134 -7.81 6.41 4.32
C MET A 134 -8.67 6.44 5.59
N GLN A 135 -8.54 5.44 6.46
CA GLN A 135 -9.25 5.42 7.75
C GLN A 135 -8.90 6.64 8.61
N PHE A 136 -7.64 7.07 8.61
CA PHE A 136 -7.22 8.29 9.32
C PHE A 136 -7.79 9.57 8.68
N LYS A 137 -7.84 9.67 7.36
CA LYS A 137 -8.54 10.78 6.68
C LYS A 137 -10.02 10.84 7.06
N GLU A 138 -10.69 9.68 7.17
CA GLU A 138 -12.09 9.62 7.61
C GLU A 138 -12.25 10.06 9.07
N LEU A 139 -11.31 9.70 9.94
CA LEU A 139 -11.26 10.17 11.32
C LEU A 139 -11.17 11.71 11.38
N ILE A 140 -10.30 12.32 10.57
CA ILE A 140 -10.17 13.78 10.50
C ILE A 140 -11.48 14.43 10.05
N ARG A 141 -12.14 13.88 9.03
CA ARG A 141 -13.42 14.41 8.54
C ARG A 141 -14.54 14.28 9.55
N ASN A 142 -14.47 13.30 10.44
CA ASN A 142 -15.34 13.20 11.59
C ASN A 142 -14.77 14.03 12.75
N GLU A 143 -14.71 15.36 12.58
CA GLU A 143 -14.06 16.32 13.50
C GLU A 143 -14.35 16.08 14.99
N ARG A 144 -15.51 15.49 15.32
CA ARG A 144 -15.87 15.14 16.70
C ARG A 144 -14.83 14.23 17.35
N ASP A 145 -14.28 13.27 16.61
CA ASP A 145 -13.38 12.26 17.15
C ASP A 145 -11.94 12.79 17.21
N LEU A 146 -11.54 13.64 16.27
CA LEU A 146 -10.19 14.23 16.22
C LEU A 146 -9.97 15.31 17.30
N ARG A 147 -11.00 16.09 17.67
CA ARG A 147 -10.91 17.14 18.70
C ARG A 147 -10.38 16.64 20.04
N TYR A 148 -10.57 15.36 20.33
CA TYR A 148 -10.10 14.77 21.57
C TYR A 148 -8.59 14.51 21.55
N PHE A 149 -7.98 14.37 20.37
CA PHE A 149 -6.54 14.32 20.18
C PHE A 149 -5.90 15.72 20.07
N MET A 150 -6.67 16.80 20.22
CA MET A 150 -6.14 18.16 20.14
C MET A 150 -5.79 18.71 21.53
N ASP A 151 -4.74 19.51 21.60
CA ASP A 151 -4.42 20.32 22.77
C ASP A 151 -5.30 21.58 22.87
N GLU A 152 -5.03 22.43 23.86
CA GLU A 152 -5.78 23.67 24.10
C GLU A 152 -5.65 24.69 22.95
N ASP A 153 -4.58 24.61 22.16
CA ASP A 153 -4.32 25.45 21.00
C ASP A 153 -4.95 24.88 19.71
N GLY A 154 -5.66 23.74 19.83
CA GLY A 154 -6.28 23.03 18.72
C GLY A 154 -5.26 22.29 17.85
N MET A 155 -4.02 22.11 18.33
CA MET A 155 -2.97 21.35 17.66
C MET A 155 -3.13 19.87 17.96
N LEU A 156 -2.89 19.03 16.96
CA LEU A 156 -2.89 17.59 17.17
C LEU A 156 -1.76 17.23 18.16
N ASN A 157 -2.08 16.42 19.16
CA ASN A 157 -1.15 15.81 20.10
C ASN A 157 -1.43 14.29 20.09
N LEU A 158 -0.81 13.63 19.12
CA LEU A 158 -1.09 12.25 18.76
C LEU A 158 0.19 11.42 18.82
N THR A 159 0.14 10.28 19.52
CA THR A 159 1.18 9.25 19.46
C THR A 159 0.69 8.09 18.60
N ILE A 160 1.22 7.96 17.39
CA ILE A 160 0.92 6.85 16.48
C ILE A 160 1.81 5.67 16.84
N VAL A 161 1.21 4.51 17.11
CA VAL A 161 1.95 3.28 17.44
C VAL A 161 1.80 2.29 16.29
N ILE A 162 2.92 1.91 15.68
CA ILE A 162 2.97 1.00 14.52
C ILE A 162 3.85 -0.21 14.81
N ASN A 163 3.40 -1.40 14.39
CA ASN A 163 4.20 -2.62 14.51
C ASN A 163 5.16 -2.78 13.32
N HIS A 164 4.64 -2.69 12.10
CA HIS A 164 5.42 -2.83 10.88
C HIS A 164 5.21 -1.60 9.99
N PRO A 165 6.12 -0.62 9.99
CA PRO A 165 5.97 0.51 9.09
C PRO A 165 5.93 0.06 7.61
N ASP A 166 5.23 0.82 6.79
CA ASP A 166 4.99 0.63 5.36
C ASP A 166 4.46 1.95 4.75
N GLY A 167 4.07 1.90 3.49
CA GLY A 167 3.75 3.11 2.73
C GLY A 167 2.53 3.87 3.26
N ASP A 168 1.49 3.16 3.72
CA ASP A 168 0.27 3.76 4.27
C ASP A 168 0.47 4.24 5.71
N THR A 169 1.32 3.61 6.53
CA THR A 169 1.67 4.16 7.84
C THR A 169 2.56 5.40 7.76
N ILE A 170 3.52 5.46 6.82
CA ILE A 170 4.29 6.69 6.52
C ILE A 170 3.36 7.80 6.03
N SER A 171 2.45 7.47 5.13
CA SER A 171 1.48 8.43 4.59
C SER A 171 0.56 8.95 5.70
N LEU A 172 0.08 8.09 6.59
CA LEU A 172 -0.73 8.48 7.75
C LEU A 172 0.02 9.47 8.65
N ALA A 173 1.28 9.17 9.01
CA ALA A 173 2.08 10.08 9.83
C ALA A 173 2.28 11.46 9.17
N ALA A 174 2.56 11.48 7.85
CA ALA A 174 2.68 12.74 7.13
C ALA A 174 1.36 13.53 7.09
N LEU A 175 0.23 12.86 6.93
CA LEU A 175 -1.10 13.48 6.95
C LEU A 175 -1.46 14.04 8.32
N ALA A 176 -1.05 13.38 9.39
CA ALA A 176 -1.25 13.84 10.76
C ALA A 176 -0.51 15.17 11.02
N GLU A 177 0.70 15.32 10.50
CA GLU A 177 1.46 16.59 10.58
C GLU A 177 0.79 17.74 9.80
N ILE A 178 0.12 17.42 8.69
CA ILE A 178 -0.58 18.42 7.87
C ILE A 178 -2.09 18.41 8.06
N TYR A 179 -2.60 17.93 9.20
CA TYR A 179 -4.04 17.67 9.39
C TYR A 179 -4.91 18.91 9.15
N LYS A 180 -4.41 20.13 9.40
CA LYS A 180 -5.12 21.38 9.09
C LYS A 180 -5.44 21.55 7.59
N LEU A 181 -4.62 20.98 6.71
CA LEU A 181 -4.90 20.97 5.26
C LEU A 181 -5.99 19.95 4.89
N LEU A 182 -6.24 18.96 5.76
CA LEU A 182 -7.30 17.97 5.60
C LEU A 182 -8.64 18.46 6.16
N ASP A 183 -8.58 19.34 7.16
CA ASP A 183 -9.73 20.02 7.79
C ASP A 183 -10.27 21.21 6.95
N ALA A 184 -9.59 21.58 5.87
CA ALA A 184 -10.06 22.61 4.96
C ALA A 184 -11.38 22.19 4.26
N THR A 185 -12.25 23.17 3.98
CA THR A 185 -13.53 22.98 3.26
C THR A 185 -13.35 22.19 1.96
N GLU A 186 -12.18 22.35 1.31
CA GLU A 186 -11.73 21.48 0.23
C GLU A 186 -10.30 20.97 0.48
N VAL A 187 -10.17 19.65 0.63
CA VAL A 187 -8.86 18.98 0.69
C VAL A 187 -8.08 19.25 -0.61
N PRO A 188 -6.82 19.73 -0.55
CA PRO A 188 -6.00 20.00 -1.71
C PRO A 188 -5.91 18.81 -2.67
N GLY A 189 -5.93 19.09 -3.98
CA GLY A 189 -5.90 18.08 -5.03
C GLY A 189 -4.75 17.05 -4.90
N PRO A 190 -3.49 17.47 -4.65
CA PRO A 190 -2.38 16.55 -4.45
C PRO A 190 -2.57 15.62 -3.25
N VAL A 191 -3.05 16.14 -2.12
CA VAL A 191 -3.33 15.37 -0.90
C VAL A 191 -4.41 14.34 -1.15
N ARG A 192 -5.50 14.73 -1.82
CA ARG A 192 -6.58 13.82 -2.19
C ARG A 192 -6.07 12.68 -3.07
N LYS A 193 -5.36 13.00 -4.15
CA LYS A 193 -4.76 12.01 -5.06
C LYS A 193 -3.79 11.08 -4.34
N TRP A 194 -3.00 11.59 -3.40
CA TRP A 194 -2.09 10.79 -2.60
C TRP A 194 -2.83 9.76 -1.76
N VAL A 195 -3.84 10.21 -1.00
CA VAL A 195 -4.64 9.31 -0.15
C VAL A 195 -5.34 8.26 -0.99
N ASP A 196 -5.97 8.65 -2.10
CA ASP A 196 -6.69 7.72 -2.97
C ASP A 196 -5.72 6.69 -3.59
N LEU A 197 -4.50 7.10 -3.93
CA LEU A 197 -3.45 6.22 -4.44
C LEU A 197 -2.93 5.25 -3.36
N THR A 198 -2.62 5.75 -2.17
CA THR A 198 -2.16 4.91 -1.04
C THR A 198 -3.23 3.88 -0.70
N ASP A 199 -4.49 4.31 -0.64
CA ASP A 199 -5.61 3.43 -0.36
C ASP A 199 -5.74 2.32 -1.40
N ALA A 200 -5.72 2.69 -2.69
CA ALA A 200 -5.75 1.71 -3.77
C ALA A 200 -4.56 0.74 -3.73
N MET A 201 -3.37 1.22 -3.37
CA MET A 201 -2.17 0.40 -3.30
C MET A 201 -2.23 -0.64 -2.19
N ASP A 202 -2.78 -0.25 -1.05
CA ASP A 202 -2.81 -1.10 0.14
C ASP A 202 -3.97 -2.11 0.05
N THR A 203 -5.16 -1.63 -0.30
CA THR A 203 -6.39 -2.44 -0.40
C THR A 203 -6.37 -3.44 -1.57
N HIS A 204 -5.77 -3.05 -2.70
CA HIS A 204 -5.70 -3.88 -3.91
C HIS A 204 -4.30 -4.37 -4.20
N SER A 205 -3.38 -4.27 -3.23
CA SER A 205 -1.99 -4.66 -3.40
C SER A 205 -1.33 -4.01 -4.63
N GLY A 206 -1.76 -2.81 -5.01
CA GLY A 206 -1.23 -2.03 -6.13
C GLY A 206 -1.96 -2.21 -7.46
N LEU A 207 -3.09 -2.92 -7.52
CA LEU A 207 -3.66 -3.39 -8.79
C LEU A 207 -5.04 -2.80 -9.14
N TYR A 208 -5.39 -1.65 -8.57
CA TYR A 208 -6.72 -1.10 -8.74
C TYR A 208 -6.98 -0.53 -10.13
N SER A 209 -8.18 -0.81 -10.66
CA SER A 209 -8.69 -0.23 -11.89
C SER A 209 -9.08 1.23 -11.69
N GLY A 210 -8.39 2.16 -12.36
CA GLY A 210 -8.75 3.58 -12.37
C GLY A 210 -7.71 4.51 -11.72
N VAL A 211 -6.64 3.93 -11.16
CA VAL A 211 -5.47 4.71 -10.75
C VAL A 211 -4.56 4.91 -11.96
N ASP A 212 -4.34 6.17 -12.35
CA ASP A 212 -3.28 6.50 -13.29
C ASP A 212 -1.93 6.44 -12.57
N PHE A 213 -1.32 5.27 -12.60
CA PHE A 213 0.01 5.07 -12.07
C PHE A 213 1.13 5.74 -12.90
N GLY A 214 0.82 6.24 -14.10
CA GLY A 214 1.71 7.12 -14.85
C GLY A 214 1.70 8.57 -14.34
N SER A 215 0.77 8.90 -13.44
CA SER A 215 0.59 10.25 -12.92
C SER A 215 1.82 10.75 -12.15
N THR A 216 1.96 12.07 -12.10
CA THR A 216 2.99 12.73 -11.29
C THR A 216 2.92 12.29 -9.82
N THR A 217 1.72 12.13 -9.27
CA THR A 217 1.52 11.69 -7.88
C THR A 217 2.08 10.28 -7.65
N ALA A 218 1.82 9.34 -8.56
CA ALA A 218 2.35 7.98 -8.44
C ALA A 218 3.89 7.95 -8.50
N LYS A 219 4.49 8.70 -9.44
CA LYS A 219 5.95 8.84 -9.52
C LYS A 219 6.55 9.48 -8.27
N MET A 220 5.88 10.48 -7.72
CA MET A 220 6.28 11.13 -6.47
C MET A 220 6.19 10.17 -5.28
N MET A 221 5.16 9.32 -5.26
CA MET A 221 5.05 8.25 -4.26
C MET A 221 6.21 7.27 -4.34
N SER A 222 6.65 6.91 -5.55
CA SER A 222 7.86 6.10 -5.71
C SER A 222 9.06 6.77 -5.12
N TYR A 223 9.24 8.02 -5.50
CA TYR A 223 10.42 8.75 -5.13
C TYR A 223 10.52 8.99 -3.62
N LEU A 224 9.41 9.30 -2.97
CA LEU A 224 9.34 9.63 -1.54
C LEU A 224 9.33 8.39 -0.64
N LEU A 225 8.73 7.27 -1.06
CA LEU A 225 8.67 6.03 -0.26
C LEU A 225 9.83 5.06 -0.54
N ASN A 226 10.55 5.22 -1.66
CA ASN A 226 11.65 4.31 -2.01
C ASN A 226 12.77 4.20 -0.96
N PRO A 227 13.24 5.29 -0.31
CA PRO A 227 14.25 5.18 0.74
C PRO A 227 13.85 4.20 1.85
N TYR A 228 12.58 4.23 2.24
CA TYR A 228 12.01 3.29 3.19
C TYR A 228 11.98 1.84 2.64
N MET A 229 11.51 1.66 1.41
CA MET A 229 11.45 0.32 0.78
C MET A 229 12.82 -0.32 0.66
N VAL A 230 13.83 0.44 0.23
CA VAL A 230 15.22 -0.02 0.15
C VAL A 230 15.80 -0.27 1.55
N GLY A 231 15.45 0.55 2.54
CA GLY A 231 15.82 0.31 3.93
C GLY A 231 15.30 -1.02 4.44
N ARG A 232 14.01 -1.30 4.20
CA ARG A 232 13.31 -2.53 4.61
C ARG A 232 13.80 -3.78 3.90
N SER A 233 14.37 -3.67 2.71
CA SER A 233 14.79 -4.82 1.91
C SER A 233 16.23 -5.29 2.15
N ARG A 234 17.05 -4.59 2.96
CA ARG A 234 18.47 -4.94 3.18
C ARG A 234 18.68 -6.03 4.25
N PRO A 235 19.79 -6.79 4.22
CA PRO A 235 20.24 -7.57 5.37
C PRO A 235 20.43 -6.64 6.59
N GLY A 236 19.90 -7.02 7.76
CA GLY A 236 19.88 -6.14 8.95
C GLY A 236 18.80 -5.04 8.93
N ALA A 237 17.87 -5.05 7.96
CA ALA A 237 16.74 -4.13 7.89
C ALA A 237 15.75 -4.21 9.06
N SER A 238 15.86 -5.25 9.89
CA SER A 238 15.15 -5.33 11.17
C SER A 238 15.82 -4.50 12.27
N ASP A 239 16.95 -3.84 11.99
CA ASP A 239 17.53 -2.86 12.90
C ASP A 239 16.59 -1.65 12.97
N ILE A 240 15.99 -1.50 14.15
CA ILE A 240 15.06 -0.42 14.48
C ILE A 240 15.62 0.95 14.15
N PHE A 241 16.95 1.16 14.27
CA PHE A 241 17.58 2.43 13.95
C PHE A 241 17.43 2.82 12.47
N ASN A 242 17.67 1.86 11.57
CA ASN A 242 17.53 2.08 10.13
C ASN A 242 16.08 2.33 9.73
N ILE A 243 15.15 1.61 10.37
CA ILE A 243 13.71 1.78 10.13
C ILE A 243 13.28 3.19 10.56
N VAL A 244 13.61 3.61 11.78
CA VAL A 244 13.30 4.94 12.33
C VAL A 244 13.86 6.04 11.43
N THR A 245 15.13 5.94 11.06
CA THR A 245 15.81 6.96 10.24
C THR A 245 15.17 7.09 8.84
N THR A 246 14.91 5.96 8.18
CA THR A 246 14.29 5.97 6.85
C THR A 246 12.82 6.39 6.87
N PHE A 247 12.09 6.02 7.93
CA PHE A 247 10.71 6.46 8.17
C PHE A 247 10.64 7.99 8.35
N GLN A 248 11.49 8.55 9.23
CA GLN A 248 11.54 9.99 9.49
C GLN A 248 11.85 10.78 8.22
N SER A 249 12.89 10.39 7.48
CA SER A 249 13.31 11.08 6.26
C SER A 249 12.22 11.06 5.16
N SER A 250 11.56 9.91 4.99
CA SER A 250 10.48 9.75 4.01
C SER A 250 9.24 10.58 4.39
N THR A 251 8.88 10.56 5.68
CA THR A 251 7.74 11.33 6.22
C THR A 251 7.96 12.84 6.07
N ALA A 252 9.12 13.36 6.49
CA ALA A 252 9.43 14.78 6.37
C ALA A 252 9.43 15.27 4.92
N SER A 253 9.96 14.46 4.00
CA SER A 253 9.95 14.76 2.57
C SER A 253 8.53 14.78 2.00
N LEU A 254 7.68 13.88 2.48
CA LEU A 254 6.28 13.80 2.09
C LEU A 254 5.47 14.99 2.61
N VAL A 255 5.64 15.36 3.89
CA VAL A 255 5.00 16.55 4.48
C VAL A 255 5.31 17.78 3.63
N LYS A 256 6.58 18.00 3.29
CA LYS A 256 7.00 19.13 2.44
C LYS A 256 6.31 19.11 1.07
N TYR A 257 6.27 17.95 0.42
CA TYR A 257 5.61 17.81 -0.87
C TYR A 257 4.11 18.10 -0.79
N LEU A 258 3.42 17.53 0.19
CA LEU A 258 1.97 17.67 0.33
C LEU A 258 1.55 19.07 0.77
N ALA A 259 2.32 19.72 1.65
CA ALA A 259 2.03 21.05 2.15
C ALA A 259 2.43 22.16 1.17
N GLU A 260 3.62 22.06 0.56
CA GLU A 260 4.21 23.15 -0.21
C GLU A 260 4.14 22.91 -1.73
N GLY A 261 3.79 21.69 -2.18
CA GLY A 261 3.93 21.29 -3.58
C GLY A 261 5.38 21.20 -4.05
N VAL A 262 6.35 21.30 -3.13
CA VAL A 262 7.78 21.33 -3.45
C VAL A 262 8.32 19.90 -3.50
N VAL A 263 8.83 19.50 -4.66
CA VAL A 263 9.63 18.28 -4.81
C VAL A 263 10.99 18.54 -4.15
N PRO A 264 11.41 17.78 -3.13
CA PRO A 264 12.70 18.00 -2.49
C PRO A 264 13.86 17.78 -3.48
N LYS A 265 14.78 18.76 -3.59
CA LYS A 265 15.94 18.70 -4.50
C LYS A 265 17.04 17.76 -4.02
N ASP A 266 17.13 17.55 -2.70
CA ASP A 266 18.24 16.87 -2.03
C ASP A 266 17.80 15.55 -1.38
N LEU A 267 17.09 14.71 -2.14
CA LEU A 267 16.73 13.39 -1.62
C LEU A 267 17.96 12.47 -1.50
N PRO A 268 17.91 11.49 -0.57
CA PRO A 268 19.02 10.59 -0.30
C PRO A 268 19.58 9.99 -1.59
N PRO A 269 20.90 9.74 -1.70
CA PRO A 269 21.53 9.16 -2.89
C PRO A 269 20.87 7.85 -3.38
N VAL A 270 20.21 7.09 -2.48
CA VAL A 270 19.42 5.91 -2.81
C VAL A 270 18.22 6.24 -3.72
N ALA A 271 17.55 7.37 -3.51
CA ALA A 271 16.47 7.84 -4.37
C ALA A 271 16.99 8.27 -5.76
N LYS A 272 18.23 8.77 -5.86
CA LYS A 272 18.89 9.14 -7.12
C LYS A 272 19.28 7.95 -8.02
N LYS A 273 19.27 6.71 -7.51
CA LYS A 273 19.39 5.52 -8.38
C LYS A 273 18.09 5.24 -9.14
N VAL A 274 16.94 5.54 -8.55
CA VAL A 274 15.60 5.29 -9.11
C VAL A 274 15.09 6.46 -9.97
N THR A 275 15.82 7.59 -10.01
CA THR A 275 15.45 8.74 -10.86
C THR A 275 15.53 8.47 -12.37
N ASN A 276 16.17 7.38 -12.79
CA ASN A 276 15.97 6.87 -14.15
C ASN A 276 14.63 6.14 -14.19
N LEU A 277 13.55 6.90 -14.43
CA LEU A 277 12.18 6.41 -14.62
C LEU A 277 12.04 5.30 -15.69
N THR A 278 13.07 5.07 -16.51
CA THR A 278 13.20 3.93 -17.43
C THR A 278 13.47 2.60 -16.73
N ASP A 279 13.95 2.60 -15.48
CA ASP A 279 14.16 1.36 -14.71
C ASP A 279 12.84 0.77 -14.18
N LEU A 280 11.73 1.52 -14.25
CA LEU A 280 10.36 1.01 -14.08
C LEU A 280 9.95 0.02 -15.19
N GLU A 281 10.76 -0.12 -16.23
CA GLU A 281 10.54 -1.03 -17.37
C GLU A 281 11.36 -2.34 -17.24
N ARG A 282 12.12 -2.52 -16.16
CA ARG A 282 12.86 -3.77 -15.92
C ARG A 282 11.93 -4.85 -15.37
N TYR A 283 11.07 -5.38 -16.24
CA TYR A 283 10.37 -6.62 -15.96
C TYR A 283 10.46 -7.57 -17.14
N GLU A 284 10.61 -8.86 -16.82
CA GLU A 284 10.28 -9.91 -17.77
C GLU A 284 8.80 -10.26 -17.61
N ASP A 285 8.05 -10.17 -18.70
CA ASP A 285 6.65 -10.58 -18.75
C ASP A 285 6.58 -12.02 -19.26
N LEU A 286 6.50 -12.96 -18.32
CA LEU A 286 6.22 -14.35 -18.67
C LEU A 286 4.70 -14.51 -18.72
N VAL A 287 4.15 -14.42 -19.93
CA VAL A 287 2.72 -14.68 -20.18
C VAL A 287 2.51 -16.18 -20.32
N VAL A 288 1.76 -16.78 -19.40
CA VAL A 288 1.32 -18.17 -19.53
C VAL A 288 -0.20 -18.24 -19.69
N PRO A 289 -0.70 -18.92 -20.74
CA PRO A 289 -2.13 -19.12 -20.92
C PRO A 289 -2.78 -19.88 -19.74
N PRO A 290 -4.04 -19.58 -19.38
CA PRO A 290 -4.83 -18.45 -19.81
C PRO A 290 -4.63 -17.29 -18.82
N ARG A 291 -3.83 -16.27 -19.16
CA ARG A 291 -3.78 -14.95 -18.47
C ARG A 291 -3.08 -14.88 -17.11
N LEU A 292 -2.02 -15.68 -16.94
CA LEU A 292 -1.07 -15.50 -15.83
C LEU A 292 0.07 -14.59 -16.28
N HIS A 293 0.32 -13.53 -15.51
CA HIS A 293 1.44 -12.61 -15.73
C HIS A 293 2.44 -12.75 -14.61
N VAL A 294 3.65 -13.22 -14.93
CA VAL A 294 4.75 -13.14 -13.96
C VAL A 294 5.56 -11.92 -14.27
N ILE A 295 5.76 -11.12 -13.25
CA ILE A 295 6.58 -9.94 -13.28
C ILE A 295 7.70 -10.06 -12.28
N THR A 296 8.91 -10.16 -12.81
CA THR A 296 10.14 -10.09 -12.03
C THR A 296 10.54 -8.62 -11.91
N ALA A 297 10.17 -7.94 -10.82
CA ALA A 297 10.66 -6.58 -10.58
C ALA A 297 10.58 -6.19 -9.11
N GLU A 298 11.70 -5.65 -8.62
CA GLU A 298 12.02 -5.44 -7.19
C GLU A 298 11.22 -4.32 -6.48
N GLU A 299 10.19 -3.72 -7.11
CA GLU A 299 9.60 -2.47 -6.61
C GLU A 299 8.06 -2.41 -6.60
N ILE A 300 7.53 -1.53 -5.74
CA ILE A 300 6.09 -1.27 -5.59
C ILE A 300 5.43 -0.79 -6.91
N PHE A 301 6.17 -0.15 -7.82
CA PHE A 301 5.66 0.45 -9.06
C PHE A 301 5.74 -0.48 -10.27
N THR A 302 6.28 -1.67 -10.07
CA THR A 302 5.97 -2.81 -10.90
C THR A 302 4.45 -3.06 -10.98
N LYS A 303 3.74 -2.87 -9.86
CA LYS A 303 2.28 -3.05 -9.76
C LYS A 303 1.53 -1.95 -10.54
N ALA A 304 2.15 -0.79 -10.67
CA ALA A 304 1.70 0.28 -11.54
C ALA A 304 1.73 -0.09 -13.04
N ALA A 305 2.77 -0.84 -13.47
CA ALA A 305 2.82 -1.41 -14.82
C ALA A 305 1.75 -2.49 -15.02
N LEU A 306 1.49 -3.30 -13.98
CA LEU A 306 0.40 -4.29 -13.99
C LEU A 306 -0.99 -3.69 -14.17
N ALA A 307 -1.24 -2.49 -13.62
CA ALA A 307 -2.53 -1.82 -13.79
C ALA A 307 -2.85 -1.45 -15.25
N LYS A 308 -1.83 -1.27 -16.11
CA LYS A 308 -2.03 -1.07 -17.56
C LYS A 308 -2.54 -2.34 -18.25
N ARG A 309 -2.38 -3.50 -17.59
CA ARG A 309 -2.72 -4.84 -18.06
C ARG A 309 -3.82 -5.51 -17.26
N LYS A 310 -4.55 -4.73 -16.48
CA LYS A 310 -5.64 -5.25 -15.64
C LYS A 310 -6.76 -5.91 -16.46
N ASP A 311 -6.93 -5.52 -17.72
CA ASP A 311 -8.03 -5.99 -18.58
C ASP A 311 -7.70 -7.37 -19.19
N ASP A 312 -6.41 -7.73 -19.29
CA ASP A 312 -5.92 -9.01 -19.79
C ASP A 312 -5.35 -9.93 -18.70
N MET A 313 -5.21 -9.44 -17.47
CA MET A 313 -4.65 -10.18 -16.34
C MET A 313 -5.72 -10.67 -15.38
N GLU A 314 -5.66 -11.96 -15.01
CA GLU A 314 -6.45 -12.48 -13.89
C GLU A 314 -5.60 -12.61 -12.62
N ARG A 315 -4.31 -12.92 -12.80
CA ARG A 315 -3.35 -13.24 -11.73
C ARG A 315 -1.96 -12.73 -12.05
N PHE A 316 -1.20 -12.48 -10.99
CA PHE A 316 0.18 -12.06 -11.08
C PHE A 316 1.11 -12.81 -10.13
N VAL A 317 2.37 -12.90 -10.52
CA VAL A 317 3.49 -13.24 -9.63
C VAL A 317 4.47 -12.08 -9.65
N SER A 318 4.98 -11.65 -8.50
CA SER A 318 5.91 -10.53 -8.35
C SER A 318 7.14 -10.95 -7.55
N VAL A 319 8.35 -10.67 -8.07
CA VAL A 319 9.60 -10.78 -7.28
C VAL A 319 9.73 -9.57 -6.37
N VAL A 320 9.66 -9.76 -5.06
CA VAL A 320 9.82 -8.69 -4.06
C VAL A 320 11.29 -8.39 -3.80
N ARG A 321 12.14 -9.42 -3.79
CA ARG A 321 13.57 -9.29 -3.51
C ARG A 321 14.33 -10.49 -4.07
N GLU A 322 15.35 -10.22 -4.87
CA GLU A 322 16.38 -11.21 -5.15
C GLU A 322 17.35 -11.31 -3.97
N ARG A 323 17.68 -12.54 -3.55
CA ARG A 323 18.76 -12.78 -2.57
C ARG A 323 19.98 -13.28 -3.35
N ASN A 324 20.82 -12.35 -3.80
CA ASN A 324 22.07 -12.65 -4.47
C ASN A 324 23.25 -12.59 -3.48
N GLY A 325 24.27 -13.45 -3.63
CA GLY A 325 25.53 -13.37 -2.88
C GLY A 325 25.63 -14.29 -1.65
N GLU A 326 26.16 -13.79 -0.53
CA GLU A 326 26.39 -14.56 0.71
C GLU A 326 25.09 -15.09 1.34
N ASP A 327 23.94 -14.47 1.03
CA ASP A 327 22.59 -14.93 1.40
C ASP A 327 22.01 -15.99 0.44
N SER A 328 22.80 -16.52 -0.51
CA SER A 328 22.34 -17.45 -1.57
C SER A 328 21.87 -18.82 -1.08
N GLU A 329 22.09 -19.16 0.19
CA GLU A 329 21.40 -20.30 0.82
C GLU A 329 19.87 -20.08 0.88
N TYR A 330 19.41 -18.84 0.70
CA TYR A 330 18.01 -18.45 0.77
C TYR A 330 17.49 -18.04 -0.61
N GLY A 331 16.30 -18.52 -0.94
CA GLY A 331 15.67 -18.23 -2.23
C GLY A 331 15.12 -16.80 -2.33
N ALA A 332 14.64 -16.42 -3.52
CA ALA A 332 14.04 -15.11 -3.75
C ALA A 332 12.71 -14.95 -3.00
N GLN A 333 12.32 -13.72 -2.69
CA GLN A 333 11.02 -13.44 -2.09
C GLN A 333 10.02 -13.08 -3.18
N TYR A 334 8.86 -13.73 -3.16
CA TYR A 334 7.81 -13.54 -4.16
C TYR A 334 6.47 -13.21 -3.51
N VAL A 335 5.60 -12.66 -4.33
CA VAL A 335 4.18 -12.49 -4.06
C VAL A 335 3.38 -13.05 -5.23
N VAL A 336 2.40 -13.90 -4.94
CA VAL A 336 1.38 -14.34 -5.89
C VAL A 336 0.07 -13.68 -5.51
N GLY A 337 -0.65 -13.09 -6.46
CA GLY A 337 -1.96 -12.55 -6.19
C GLY A 337 -2.90 -12.58 -7.37
N LYS A 338 -4.15 -12.20 -7.10
CA LYS A 338 -5.22 -12.12 -8.10
C LYS A 338 -5.91 -10.77 -8.08
N LEU A 339 -6.48 -10.39 -9.22
CA LEU A 339 -7.21 -9.13 -9.34
C LEU A 339 -8.62 -9.19 -8.77
N SER A 340 -9.27 -10.35 -8.87
CA SER A 340 -10.63 -10.53 -8.35
C SER A 340 -10.62 -10.74 -6.84
N PRO A 341 -11.35 -9.93 -6.04
CA PRO A 341 -11.50 -10.18 -4.61
C PRO A 341 -12.39 -11.41 -4.32
N TYR A 342 -13.10 -11.94 -5.34
CA TYR A 342 -13.98 -13.09 -5.19
C TYR A 342 -13.24 -14.41 -5.34
N GLY A 343 -13.64 -15.44 -4.58
CA GLY A 343 -13.08 -16.80 -4.68
C GLY A 343 -12.00 -17.10 -3.64
N ALA A 344 -12.29 -16.99 -2.35
CA ALA A 344 -11.34 -17.26 -1.25
C ALA A 344 -10.69 -18.66 -1.31
N ALA A 345 -11.45 -19.68 -1.73
CA ALA A 345 -10.99 -21.07 -1.83
C ALA A 345 -9.82 -21.23 -2.82
N GLU A 346 -9.74 -20.34 -3.79
CA GLU A 346 -8.76 -20.32 -4.87
C GLU A 346 -7.33 -20.02 -4.36
N MET A 347 -7.19 -19.05 -3.44
CA MET A 347 -5.89 -18.69 -2.86
C MET A 347 -5.43 -19.67 -1.78
N ALA A 348 -6.37 -20.30 -1.06
CA ALA A 348 -6.04 -21.35 -0.09
C ALA A 348 -5.47 -22.61 -0.78
N LEU A 349 -5.96 -22.93 -1.97
CA LEU A 349 -5.42 -23.98 -2.82
C LEU A 349 -3.99 -23.67 -3.28
N ARG A 350 -3.75 -22.45 -3.78
CA ARG A 350 -2.40 -21.99 -4.19
C ARG A 350 -1.41 -22.09 -3.05
N GLU A 351 -1.79 -21.59 -1.89
CA GLU A 351 -0.98 -21.70 -0.67
C GLU A 351 -0.57 -23.15 -0.38
N GLN A 352 -1.48 -24.12 -0.53
CA GLN A 352 -1.19 -25.53 -0.33
C GLN A 352 -0.32 -26.17 -1.42
N MET A 353 -0.38 -25.67 -2.66
CA MET A 353 0.45 -26.12 -3.78
C MET A 353 1.86 -25.58 -3.66
N LEU A 354 1.99 -24.27 -3.45
CA LEU A 354 3.28 -23.60 -3.32
C LEU A 354 4.05 -24.12 -2.11
N ASN A 355 3.39 -24.28 -0.95
CA ASN A 355 4.04 -24.90 0.21
C ASN A 355 4.43 -26.37 0.00
N ALA A 356 3.70 -27.11 -0.84
CA ALA A 356 4.12 -28.47 -1.19
C ALA A 356 5.38 -28.43 -2.08
N ALA A 357 5.41 -27.52 -3.06
CA ALA A 357 6.53 -27.34 -3.97
C ALA A 357 7.82 -26.96 -3.22
N GLU A 358 7.71 -25.99 -2.32
CA GLU A 358 8.80 -25.59 -1.42
C GLU A 358 9.33 -26.77 -0.60
N LYS A 359 8.43 -27.59 -0.05
CA LYS A 359 8.81 -28.76 0.75
C LYS A 359 9.56 -29.80 -0.09
N GLU A 360 9.15 -30.04 -1.33
CA GLU A 360 9.86 -30.94 -2.25
C GLU A 360 11.27 -30.40 -2.57
N LEU A 361 11.45 -29.07 -2.63
CA LEU A 361 12.75 -28.42 -2.79
C LEU A 361 13.58 -28.33 -1.49
N GLY A 362 13.04 -28.80 -0.36
CA GLY A 362 13.76 -28.84 0.92
C GLY A 362 13.56 -27.62 1.81
N THR A 363 12.71 -26.66 1.45
CA THR A 363 12.38 -25.52 2.32
C THR A 363 11.66 -26.02 3.59
N PRO A 364 12.12 -25.64 4.81
CA PRO A 364 11.44 -25.98 6.04
C PRO A 364 10.15 -25.17 6.18
N ILE A 365 9.01 -25.82 5.95
CA ILE A 365 7.68 -25.21 6.05
C ILE A 365 7.14 -25.34 7.48
N ASP A 366 6.90 -24.19 8.12
CA ASP A 366 6.23 -24.08 9.43
C ASP A 366 5.23 -22.90 9.47
N LYS A 367 4.61 -22.63 10.62
CA LYS A 367 3.60 -21.56 10.78
C LYS A 367 4.12 -20.14 10.50
N SER A 368 5.43 -19.95 10.58
CA SER A 368 6.14 -18.67 10.43
C SER A 368 6.99 -18.60 9.16
N ASN A 369 7.18 -19.73 8.47
CA ASN A 369 8.00 -19.85 7.28
C ASN A 369 7.29 -20.68 6.21
N ASN A 370 6.25 -20.10 5.62
CA ASN A 370 5.43 -20.71 4.59
C ASN A 370 4.98 -19.65 3.58
N TRP A 371 4.54 -20.10 2.41
CA TRP A 371 3.62 -19.33 1.60
C TRP A 371 2.35 -19.05 2.41
N GLY A 372 1.95 -17.79 2.49
CA GLY A 372 0.82 -17.35 3.31
C GLY A 372 0.41 -15.91 3.02
N GLY A 373 -0.70 -15.47 3.57
CA GLY A 373 -1.25 -14.13 3.31
C GLY A 373 -2.79 -14.13 3.32
N ASN A 374 -3.38 -13.06 2.80
CA ASN A 374 -4.83 -12.87 2.80
C ASN A 374 -5.51 -13.66 1.64
N LEU A 375 -6.77 -13.31 1.34
CA LEU A 375 -7.58 -14.00 0.32
C LEU A 375 -7.32 -13.55 -1.11
N THR A 376 -6.47 -12.54 -1.32
CA THR A 376 -6.14 -11.98 -2.64
C THR A 376 -4.66 -12.10 -2.97
N VAL A 377 -3.80 -12.20 -1.94
CA VAL A 377 -2.34 -12.18 -2.07
C VAL A 377 -1.69 -13.17 -1.11
N LYS A 378 -0.68 -13.89 -1.62
CA LYS A 378 0.18 -14.82 -0.88
C LYS A 378 1.63 -14.42 -1.07
N GLY A 379 2.34 -14.17 0.02
CA GLY A 379 3.79 -13.97 0.03
C GLY A 379 4.52 -15.30 0.27
N SER A 380 5.73 -15.42 -0.27
CA SER A 380 6.62 -16.55 -0.06
C SER A 380 7.14 -16.65 1.39
N PRO A 381 7.81 -17.75 1.78
CA PRO A 381 8.37 -17.89 3.12
C PRO A 381 9.30 -16.72 3.48
N ARG A 382 9.02 -16.04 4.60
CA ARG A 382 9.73 -14.79 4.96
C ARG A 382 11.17 -15.03 5.40
N LYS A 383 11.42 -16.08 6.18
CA LYS A 383 12.74 -16.34 6.76
C LYS A 383 13.69 -16.83 5.68
N THR A 384 13.28 -17.87 4.97
CA THR A 384 14.14 -18.56 4.00
C THR A 384 14.03 -18.04 2.57
N GLY A 385 13.03 -17.21 2.26
CA GLY A 385 12.65 -17.00 0.86
C GLY A 385 12.04 -18.28 0.26
N SER A 386 11.76 -18.22 -1.03
CA SER A 386 11.23 -19.33 -1.84
C SER A 386 12.33 -19.90 -2.72
N LEU A 387 12.56 -21.21 -2.62
CA LEU A 387 13.53 -21.90 -3.48
C LEU A 387 13.02 -22.08 -4.92
N LEU A 388 11.74 -21.81 -5.16
CA LEU A 388 11.19 -21.81 -6.51
C LEU A 388 11.82 -20.66 -7.32
N ASN A 389 12.30 -20.98 -8.52
CA ASN A 389 12.65 -19.95 -9.50
C ASN A 389 11.37 -19.38 -10.16
N PRO A 390 11.46 -18.23 -10.87
CA PRO A 390 10.30 -17.62 -11.50
C PRO A 390 9.58 -18.57 -12.45
N TYR A 391 10.29 -19.37 -13.25
CA TYR A 391 9.69 -20.29 -14.21
C TYR A 391 8.91 -21.44 -13.56
N GLN A 392 9.42 -22.03 -12.49
CA GLN A 392 8.73 -23.03 -11.69
C GLN A 392 7.44 -22.46 -11.08
N LEU A 393 7.50 -21.23 -10.55
CA LEU A 393 6.32 -20.53 -10.05
C LEU A 393 5.26 -20.35 -11.14
N VAL A 394 5.67 -19.87 -12.32
CA VAL A 394 4.78 -19.69 -13.47
C VAL A 394 4.13 -21.02 -13.87
N ALA A 395 4.93 -22.09 -13.97
CA ALA A 395 4.46 -23.39 -14.39
C ALA A 395 3.46 -23.99 -13.38
N ILE A 396 3.72 -23.84 -12.09
CA ILE A 396 2.80 -24.27 -11.03
C ILE A 396 1.49 -23.49 -11.11
N GLU A 397 1.54 -22.16 -11.22
CA GLU A 397 0.33 -21.32 -11.32
C GLU A 397 -0.47 -21.61 -12.59
N GLY A 398 0.19 -21.84 -13.73
CA GLY A 398 -0.46 -22.28 -14.97
C GLY A 398 -1.19 -23.61 -14.80
N ALA A 399 -0.54 -24.59 -14.17
CA ALA A 399 -1.14 -25.90 -13.94
C ALA A 399 -2.29 -25.85 -12.90
N ILE A 400 -2.25 -24.93 -11.94
CA ILE A 400 -3.39 -24.65 -11.05
C ILE A 400 -4.55 -24.05 -11.84
N ALA A 401 -4.28 -23.08 -12.73
CA ALA A 401 -5.31 -22.45 -13.56
C ALA A 401 -6.03 -23.48 -14.45
N GLU A 402 -5.30 -24.43 -15.05
CA GLU A 402 -5.87 -25.53 -15.83
C GLU A 402 -6.81 -26.40 -14.98
N LEU A 403 -6.38 -26.78 -13.77
CA LEU A 403 -7.21 -27.57 -12.86
C LEU A 403 -8.51 -26.86 -12.47
N GLU A 404 -8.48 -25.55 -12.33
CA GLU A 404 -9.65 -24.71 -12.03
C GLU A 404 -10.58 -24.59 -13.22
N ALA A 405 -10.03 -24.44 -14.43
CA ALA A 405 -10.81 -24.37 -15.67
C ALA A 405 -11.62 -25.65 -15.93
N GLU A 406 -11.09 -26.82 -15.56
CA GLU A 406 -11.82 -28.09 -15.70
C GLU A 406 -13.07 -28.18 -14.81
N ARG A 407 -13.02 -27.63 -13.58
CA ARG A 407 -14.11 -27.67 -12.60
C ARG A 407 -14.05 -26.47 -11.65
N PRO A 408 -14.74 -25.37 -11.96
CA PRO A 408 -14.80 -24.20 -11.10
C PRO A 408 -15.38 -24.54 -9.72
N GLY A 409 -14.72 -24.10 -8.65
CA GLY A 409 -15.33 -24.02 -7.31
C GLY A 409 -14.98 -25.12 -6.29
N THR A 410 -14.23 -26.17 -6.64
CA THR A 410 -13.53 -27.01 -5.62
C THR A 410 -12.60 -28.04 -6.27
N ILE A 411 -11.29 -27.91 -6.07
CA ILE A 411 -10.35 -29.01 -6.31
C ILE A 411 -10.48 -30.00 -5.15
N GLY A 412 -11.15 -31.13 -5.40
CA GLY A 412 -11.26 -32.19 -4.40
C GLY A 412 -9.91 -32.73 -3.95
N LYS A 413 -9.82 -33.19 -2.69
CA LYS A 413 -8.60 -33.74 -2.06
C LYS A 413 -7.88 -34.77 -2.93
N ALA A 414 -8.61 -35.63 -3.65
CA ALA A 414 -8.03 -36.63 -4.53
C ALA A 414 -7.25 -36.03 -5.71
N ARG A 415 -7.77 -34.96 -6.33
CA ARG A 415 -7.08 -34.24 -7.43
C ARG A 415 -5.86 -33.50 -6.90
N LEU A 416 -6.00 -32.88 -5.74
CA LEU A 416 -4.89 -32.23 -5.03
C LEU A 416 -3.72 -33.20 -4.78
N THR A 417 -4.04 -34.38 -4.24
CA THR A 417 -3.07 -35.44 -3.99
C THR A 417 -2.43 -35.92 -5.30
N LYS A 418 -3.24 -36.10 -6.35
CA LYS A 418 -2.73 -36.50 -7.67
C LYS A 418 -1.77 -35.45 -8.24
N PHE A 419 -2.12 -34.17 -8.17
CA PHE A 419 -1.26 -33.08 -8.64
C PHE A 419 0.07 -33.06 -7.90
N LYS A 420 0.05 -33.09 -6.56
CA LYS A 420 1.26 -33.11 -5.72
C LYS A 420 2.18 -34.29 -6.03
N ARG A 421 1.60 -35.47 -6.31
CA ARG A 421 2.37 -36.69 -6.58
C ARG A 421 2.87 -36.77 -8.01
N ASP A 422 2.03 -36.42 -8.98
CA ASP A 422 2.26 -36.75 -10.39
C ASP A 422 2.67 -35.53 -11.24
N VAL A 423 2.22 -34.32 -10.90
CA VAL A 423 2.45 -33.12 -11.74
C VAL A 423 3.59 -32.29 -11.18
N LEU A 424 3.54 -32.02 -9.87
CA LEU A 424 4.47 -31.09 -9.24
C LEU A 424 5.94 -31.48 -9.39
N PRO A 425 6.39 -32.73 -9.15
CA PRO A 425 7.79 -33.10 -9.33
C PRO A 425 8.30 -32.88 -10.76
N ARG A 426 7.44 -33.16 -11.76
CA ARG A 426 7.79 -32.96 -13.17
C ARG A 426 7.97 -31.48 -13.50
N LEU A 427 7.10 -30.61 -13.00
CA LEU A 427 7.24 -29.17 -13.20
C LEU A 427 8.51 -28.63 -12.52
N LEU A 428 8.84 -29.13 -11.33
CA LEU A 428 10.06 -28.72 -10.64
C LEU A 428 11.31 -29.14 -11.41
N GLU A 429 11.35 -30.37 -11.93
CA GLU A 429 12.45 -30.89 -12.74
C GLU A 429 12.58 -30.19 -14.10
N GLU A 430 11.47 -30.05 -14.84
CA GLU A 430 11.45 -29.47 -16.20
C GLU A 430 11.94 -28.01 -16.22
N PHE A 431 11.68 -27.26 -15.14
CA PHE A 431 12.00 -25.84 -15.05
C PHE A 431 13.16 -25.55 -14.10
N ALA A 432 13.90 -26.55 -13.61
CA ALA A 432 15.03 -26.35 -12.70
C ALA A 432 16.21 -25.59 -13.34
N GLU A 433 16.42 -25.76 -14.65
CA GLU A 433 17.59 -25.22 -15.37
C GLU A 433 17.29 -23.94 -16.19
N LYS A 434 16.05 -23.44 -16.15
CA LYS A 434 15.66 -22.16 -16.75
C LYS A 434 15.76 -21.05 -15.72
#